data_AF-A0A958TYG4-F1
#
_entry.id   AF-A0A958TYG4-F1
#
_cell.length_a   1.000
_cell.length_b   1.000
_cell.length_c   1.000
_cell.angle_alpha   90.00
_cell.angle_beta   90.00
_cell.angle_gamma   90.00
#
_symmetry.space_group_name_H-M   'P 1'
#
loop_
_entity.id
_entity.type
_entity.pdbx_description
1 polymer ?
#
loop_
_entity_poly.entity_id
_entity_poly.type
_entity_poly.pdbx_seq_one_letter_code
_entity_poly.pdbx_strand_id
1 'polypeptide(L)'
;MKVSLNRINDNYLFEAKGASGVPVLIDNKTENEASKGASPMELLLMGVGGCNAIDIVMILKKQRQEITSYKIEVEGHRKEVR
;
A
#
# COMPACT_ATOMS: atom_id res chain seq x y z
N MET A 1 -11.22 12.45 -6.73
CA MET A 1 -10.95 11.00 -6.87
C MET A 1 -11.96 10.25 -6.02
N LYS A 2 -12.57 9.17 -6.52
CA LYS A 2 -13.50 8.33 -5.75
C LYS A 2 -12.88 6.93 -5.61
N VAL A 3 -12.98 6.37 -4.41
CA VAL A 3 -12.62 4.98 -4.10
C VAL A 3 -13.83 4.30 -3.48
N SER A 4 -13.96 2.99 -3.66
CA SER A 4 -15.01 2.16 -3.06
C SER A 4 -14.39 0.99 -2.31
N LEU A 5 -14.95 0.64 -1.16
CA LEU A 5 -14.54 -0.51 -0.36
C LEU A 5 -15.75 -1.43 -0.16
N ASN A 6 -15.59 -2.70 -0.52
CA ASN A 6 -16.60 -3.74 -0.35
C ASN A 6 -16.09 -4.76 0.66
N ARG A 7 -16.84 -4.98 1.74
CA ARG A 7 -16.53 -6.04 2.70
C ARG A 7 -16.88 -7.39 2.08
N ILE A 8 -15.95 -8.36 2.15
CA ILE A 8 -16.09 -9.66 1.47
C ILE A 8 -16.03 -10.88 2.42
N ASN A 9 -15.96 -10.66 3.74
CA ASN A 9 -16.10 -11.71 4.74
C ASN A 9 -16.83 -11.20 6.00
N ASP A 10 -17.00 -12.08 6.99
CA ASP A 10 -17.63 -11.78 8.28
C ASP A 10 -16.74 -10.99 9.26
N ASN A 11 -15.50 -10.67 8.87
CA ASN A 11 -14.51 -9.95 9.68
C ASN A 11 -14.12 -8.63 9.01
N TYR A 12 -12.83 -8.37 8.82
CA TYR A 12 -12.27 -7.09 8.37
C TYR A 12 -11.63 -7.16 6.97
N LEU A 13 -12.00 -8.13 6.13
CA LEU A 13 -11.47 -8.22 4.78
C LEU A 13 -12.31 -7.37 3.83
N PHE A 14 -11.66 -6.39 3.20
CA PHE A 14 -12.24 -5.48 2.22
C PHE A 14 -11.54 -5.59 0.87
N GLU A 15 -12.32 -5.62 -0.20
CA GLU A 15 -11.86 -5.33 -1.55
C GLU A 15 -12.02 -3.82 -1.82
N ALA A 16 -10.91 -3.12 -2.00
CA ALA A 16 -10.87 -1.70 -2.33
C ALA A 16 -10.59 -1.48 -3.81
N LYS A 17 -11.34 -0.60 -4.48
CA LYS A 17 -11.15 -0.22 -5.89
C LYS A 17 -11.09 1.28 -6.04
N GLY A 18 -10.09 1.76 -6.78
CA GLY A 18 -9.97 3.15 -7.21
C GLY A 18 -10.49 3.36 -8.63
N ALA A 19 -10.19 4.52 -9.21
CA ALA A 19 -10.60 4.86 -10.58
C ALA A 19 -10.02 3.92 -11.65
N SER A 20 -8.90 3.24 -11.37
CA SER A 20 -8.30 2.24 -12.28
C SER A 20 -9.08 0.92 -12.33
N GLY A 21 -9.99 0.68 -11.40
CA GLY A 21 -10.72 -0.59 -11.27
C GLY A 21 -9.89 -1.76 -10.71
N VAL A 22 -8.58 -1.60 -10.53
CA VAL A 22 -7.69 -2.64 -9.98
C VAL A 22 -7.99 -2.81 -8.48
N PRO A 23 -8.34 -4.03 -8.02
CA PRO A 23 -8.62 -4.28 -6.62
C PRO A 23 -7.35 -4.34 -5.78
N VAL A 24 -7.47 -3.87 -4.53
CA VAL A 24 -6.50 -4.08 -3.45
C VAL A 24 -7.24 -4.70 -2.27
N LEU A 25 -6.68 -5.76 -1.69
CA LEU A 25 -7.23 -6.38 -0.48
C LEU A 25 -6.67 -5.68 0.76
N ILE A 26 -7.58 -5.21 1.60
CA ILE A 26 -7.29 -4.60 2.89
C ILE A 26 -7.80 -5.55 3.96
N ASP A 27 -6.95 -5.91 4.90
CA ASP A 27 -7.32 -6.83 5.97
C ASP A 27 -6.80 -6.33 7.32
N ASN A 28 -7.35 -6.82 8.42
CA ASN A 28 -6.80 -6.57 9.75
C ASN A 28 -6.55 -7.90 10.42
N LYS A 29 -5.28 -8.25 10.65
CA LYS A 29 -4.88 -9.54 11.21
C LYS A 29 -5.61 -9.79 12.53
N THR A 30 -6.52 -10.75 12.53
CA THR A 30 -7.04 -11.38 13.73
C THR A 30 -6.09 -12.50 14.16
N GLU A 31 -5.89 -12.67 15.47
CA GLU A 31 -4.78 -13.43 16.08
C GLU A 31 -4.53 -14.85 15.53
N ASN A 32 -5.51 -15.48 14.89
CA ASN A 32 -5.46 -16.89 14.49
C ASN A 32 -5.52 -17.17 12.98
N GLU A 33 -5.54 -16.15 12.11
CA GLU A 33 -5.60 -16.33 10.65
C GLU A 33 -4.48 -15.58 9.91
N ALA A 34 -4.01 -16.15 8.80
CA ALA A 34 -3.10 -15.46 7.89
C ALA A 34 -3.85 -14.32 7.19
N SER A 35 -3.29 -13.11 7.24
CA SER A 35 -3.86 -11.93 6.59
C SER A 35 -4.01 -12.16 5.09
N LYS A 36 -5.21 -11.93 4.55
CA LYS A 36 -5.50 -12.06 3.11
C LYS A 36 -5.31 -10.74 2.35
N GLY A 37 -4.91 -9.69 3.06
CA GLY A 37 -4.62 -8.36 2.53
C GLY A 37 -3.60 -7.62 3.39
N ALA A 38 -3.17 -6.45 2.93
CA ALA A 38 -2.33 -5.58 3.73
C ALA A 38 -3.19 -4.81 4.74
N SER A 39 -2.63 -4.51 5.91
CA SER A 39 -3.29 -3.66 6.88
C SER A 39 -3.48 -2.24 6.35
N PRO A 40 -4.52 -1.50 6.81
CA PRO A 40 -4.70 -0.11 6.39
C PRO A 40 -3.44 0.76 6.60
N MET A 41 -2.70 0.53 7.67
CA MET A 41 -1.46 1.26 7.96
C MET A 41 -0.30 0.85 7.05
N GLU A 42 -0.16 -0.43 6.73
CA GLU A 42 0.83 -0.90 5.76
C GLU A 42 0.54 -0.33 4.37
N LEU A 43 -0.72 -0.31 3.94
CA LEU A 43 -1.12 0.28 2.66
C LEU A 43 -0.82 1.78 2.60
N LEU A 44 -1.00 2.50 3.71
CA LEU A 44 -0.62 3.90 3.78
C LEU A 44 0.89 4.08 3.59
N LEU A 45 1.72 3.29 4.28
CA LEU A 45 3.17 3.34 4.13
C LEU A 45 3.63 2.93 2.73
N MET A 46 3.02 1.90 2.14
CA MET A 46 3.26 1.50 0.75
C MET A 46 2.89 2.61 -0.23
N GLY A 47 1.78 3.32 0.00
CA GLY A 47 1.37 4.47 -0.81
C GLY A 47 2.39 5.61 -0.76
N VAL A 48 2.87 5.96 0.44
CA VAL A 48 3.90 6.99 0.64
C VAL A 48 5.23 6.59 -0.02
N GLY A 49 5.68 5.35 0.21
CA GLY A 49 6.90 4.81 -0.38
C GLY A 49 6.81 4.72 -1.91
N GLY A 50 5.66 4.30 -2.43
CA GLY A 50 5.39 4.21 -3.86
C GLY A 50 5.43 5.57 -4.55
N CYS A 51 4.80 6.60 -3.96
CA CYS A 51 4.85 7.96 -4.51
C CYS A 51 6.29 8.48 -4.61
N ASN A 52 7.08 8.31 -3.55
CA ASN A 52 8.50 8.70 -3.55
C ASN A 52 9.34 7.90 -4.56
N ALA A 53 9.14 6.58 -4.63
CA ALA A 53 9.86 5.71 -5.54
C ALA A 53 9.64 6.11 -7.01
N ILE A 54 8.40 6.46 -7.37
CA ILE A 54 8.06 6.90 -8.74
C ILE A 54 8.84 8.18 -9.09
N ASP A 55 8.90 9.15 -8.18
CA ASP A 55 9.62 10.41 -8.41
C ASP A 55 11.12 10.19 -8.58
N ILE A 56 11.75 9.35 -7.76
CA ILE A 56 13.17 9.00 -7.88
C ILE A 56 13.45 8.31 -9.22
N VAL A 57 12.63 7.32 -9.60
CA VAL A 57 12.77 6.64 -10.90
C VAL A 57 12.60 7.63 -12.05
N MET A 58 11.67 8.59 -11.94
CA MET A 58 11.50 9.65 -12.96
C MET A 58 12.75 10.54 -13.08
N ILE A 59 13.38 10.92 -11.97
CA ILE A 59 14.62 11.71 -11.96
C ILE A 59 15.77 10.94 -12.62
N LEU A 60 15.99 9.69 -12.22
CA LEU A 60 17.05 8.84 -12.78
C LEU A 60 16.88 8.63 -14.29
N LYS A 61 15.64 8.43 -14.75
CA LYS A 61 15.32 8.35 -16.18
C LYS A 61 15.63 9.66 -16.92
N LYS A 62 15.27 10.82 -16.35
CA LYS A 62 15.62 12.14 -16.93
C LYS A 62 17.13 12.34 -17.03
N GLN A 63 17.91 11.78 -16.10
CA GLN A 63 19.37 11.78 -16.10
C GLN A 63 19.99 10.70 -16.99
N ARG A 64 19.17 9.95 -17.76
CA ARG A 64 19.60 8.87 -18.65
C ARG A 64 20.39 7.76 -17.94
N GLN A 65 20.12 7.54 -16.65
CA GLN A 65 20.71 6.44 -15.91
C GLN A 65 20.05 5.12 -16.31
N GLU A 66 20.86 4.07 -16.43
CA GLU A 66 20.36 2.70 -16.56
C GLU A 66 20.02 2.16 -15.17
N ILE A 67 18.74 1.86 -14.92
CA ILE A 67 18.25 1.40 -13.63
C ILE A 67 18.18 -0.13 -13.64
N THR A 68 19.17 -0.79 -13.04
CA THR A 68 19.22 -2.26 -12.94
C THR A 68 18.51 -2.80 -11.69
N SER A 69 18.50 -2.03 -10.59
CA SER A 69 17.78 -2.35 -9.37
C SER A 69 17.53 -1.08 -8.55
N TYR A 70 16.36 -1.03 -7.91
CA TYR A 70 16.00 0.02 -6.94
C TYR A 70 15.06 -0.58 -5.90
N LYS A 71 15.38 -0.38 -4.62
CA LYS A 71 14.58 -0.85 -3.49
C LYS A 71 14.42 0.29 -2.49
N ILE A 72 13.22 0.41 -1.94
CA ILE A 72 12.90 1.33 -0.85
C ILE A 72 12.34 0.53 0.33
N GLU A 73 12.77 0.88 1.53
CA GLU A 73 12.20 0.39 2.79
C GLU A 73 11.65 1.61 3.53
N VAL A 74 10.43 1.47 4.07
CA VAL A 74 9.72 2.57 4.73
C VAL A 74 9.27 2.09 6.09
N GLU A 75 9.62 2.85 7.12
CA GLU A 75 9.23 2.59 8.50
C GLU A 75 8.33 3.73 9.00
N GLY A 76 7.24 3.37 9.68
CA GLY A 76 6.29 4.32 10.25
C GLY A 76 5.99 3.99 11.70
N HIS A 77 6.14 4.99 12.57
CA HIS A 77 5.83 4.85 14.00
C HIS A 77 4.41 5.36 14.25
N ARG A 78 3.53 4.47 14.71
CA ARG A 78 2.19 4.84 15.16
C ARG A 78 2.21 5.13 16.65
N LYS A 79 1.78 6.32 17.05
CA LYS A 79 1.58 6.64 18.48
C LYS A 79 0.45 5.78 19.03
N GLU A 80 0.69 5.08 20.12
CA GLU A 80 -0.38 4.45 20.90
C GLU A 80 -1.24 5.55 21.53
N VAL A 81 -2.53 5.54 21.20
CA VAL A 81 -3.51 6.39 21.87
C VAL A 81 -4.05 5.55 23.01
N ARG A 82 -3.68 5.92 24.24
CA ARG A 82 -4.32 5.40 25.46
C ARG A 82 -5.72 5.96 25.61
#